data_AF-A0A183BM13-F1
#
_entry.id   AF-A0A183BM13-F1
#
_cell.length_a   1.000
_cell.length_b   1.000
_cell.length_c   1.000
_cell.angle_alpha   90.00
_cell.angle_beta   90.00
_cell.angle_gamma   90.00
#
_symmetry.space_group_name_H-M   'P 1'
#
loop_
_entity.id
_entity.type
_entity.pdbx_description
1 polymer ?
#
loop_
_entity_poly.entity_id
_entity_poly.type
_entity_poly.pdbx_seq_one_letter_code
_entity_poly.pdbx_strand_id
1 'polypeptide(L)'
;MSFVPSLTWPSTSVDDHNTFSKRAIRIGHENERNNLLAIIHLVLNSLLDDAIRSNRMLLDESPLARFPAFLRKPEAAELWTLIGQASKGNVDMGDFSPIGKIRAFWRLAMMQKRLSDYFHALFEFNGKNDFYECRAFMRNDCCAFLCGSLLALNVFDCNLPIENDQLQEQINSFELSPYLRLPTLPGHIPPNSTDGFIANGYGDRGDLSVSGEELASVLSQKQYLEERNRQLCSNNEQLRRKLERLEVEEGKKLERLEVEEGKKESNGSIASDDRSLVFTERLRDLERERDILRARLAEKEDSVRISQEQLTDMKKFTEDLYEKLKAAESRVKRLKKDICQMNEIHEKEVKELNGSLNALQQNKTLTSANGEAESETTGLNRLRTELIDKTKQYMETMSDLKAKQQELSRELEQNAALRRRNAELEARVEALAKTEKELFNLNEEYRRSKQQLIDCQMALQEFSEALSESKLRMVELKEEIMPLSEAEWMEDSRAVQCRMCDIQFGVLQRKHHCSSGRVKMPSSAQPVRVCLNCFHLLRNRQLSITAIVRPARDGRLSPSPSASSLVGLR
;
A
#
# COMPACT_ATOMS: atom_id res chain seq x y z
N MET A 1 35.10 63.15 -11.28
CA MET A 1 34.99 62.04 -12.25
C MET A 1 34.96 60.76 -11.43
N SER A 2 33.77 60.33 -10.96
CA SER A 2 32.87 59.32 -11.58
C SER A 2 33.47 57.91 -11.43
N PHE A 3 33.03 57.07 -10.49
CA PHE A 3 31.77 56.33 -10.55
C PHE A 3 31.28 55.93 -9.15
N VAL A 4 30.02 56.21 -8.84
CA VAL A 4 29.26 55.64 -7.72
C VAL A 4 28.28 54.63 -8.34
N PRO A 5 28.34 53.33 -8.04
CA PRO A 5 27.25 52.41 -8.36
C PRO A 5 26.18 52.58 -7.27
N SER A 6 25.07 53.17 -7.65
CA SER A 6 23.82 53.19 -6.91
C SER A 6 23.40 51.77 -6.50
N LEU A 7 23.44 51.49 -5.20
CA LEU A 7 22.72 50.37 -4.57
C LEU A 7 21.22 50.63 -4.72
N THR A 8 20.64 50.13 -5.81
CA THR A 8 19.20 49.87 -5.86
C THR A 8 18.97 48.55 -5.15
N TRP A 9 18.34 48.62 -3.97
CA TRP A 9 17.74 47.45 -3.36
C TRP A 9 16.70 46.90 -4.36
N PRO A 10 16.64 45.58 -4.60
CA PRO A 10 15.46 45.02 -5.22
C PRO A 10 14.32 45.31 -4.25
N SER A 11 13.37 46.14 -4.67
CA SER A 11 12.08 46.24 -4.04
C SER A 11 11.48 44.85 -4.04
N THR A 12 11.61 44.12 -2.92
CA THR A 12 10.79 42.96 -2.64
C THR A 12 9.36 43.44 -2.77
N SER A 13 8.67 42.96 -3.80
CA SER A 13 7.28 43.29 -4.01
C SER A 13 6.54 42.95 -2.71
N VAL A 14 5.71 43.88 -2.25
CA VAL A 14 4.86 43.71 -1.06
C VAL A 14 3.95 42.47 -1.21
N ASP A 15 3.83 41.91 -2.41
CA ASP A 15 3.04 40.73 -2.74
C ASP A 15 3.68 39.40 -2.30
N ASP A 16 5.01 39.25 -2.31
CA ASP A 16 5.68 37.96 -2.00
C ASP A 16 5.74 37.64 -0.50
N HIS A 17 5.88 38.65 0.36
CA HIS A 17 5.70 38.48 1.80
C HIS A 17 4.24 38.15 2.15
N ASN A 18 3.30 38.66 1.36
CA ASN A 18 1.88 38.45 1.56
C ASN A 18 1.47 37.02 1.17
N THR A 19 2.06 36.42 0.13
CA THR A 19 1.76 35.05 -0.29
C THR A 19 2.31 33.99 0.68
N PHE A 20 3.51 34.17 1.22
CA PHE A 20 4.09 33.25 2.21
C PHE A 20 3.33 33.30 3.55
N SER A 21 2.98 34.52 4.01
CA SER A 21 2.13 34.72 5.20
C SER A 21 0.73 34.12 5.00
N LYS A 22 0.09 34.36 3.84
CA LYS A 22 -1.20 33.75 3.49
C LYS A 22 -1.16 32.21 3.38
N ARG A 23 0.00 31.62 3.08
CA ARG A 23 0.19 30.15 3.04
C ARG A 23 0.38 29.58 4.44
N ALA A 24 1.18 30.22 5.29
CA ALA A 24 1.35 29.82 6.69
C ALA A 24 0.03 29.93 7.48
N ILE A 25 -0.74 31.01 7.27
CA ILE A 25 -2.07 31.20 7.86
C ILE A 25 -3.05 30.13 7.37
N ARG A 26 -3.02 29.78 6.07
CA ARG A 26 -3.86 28.70 5.52
C ARG A 26 -3.56 27.34 6.16
N ILE A 27 -2.28 27.00 6.33
CA ILE A 27 -1.85 25.76 6.99
C ILE A 27 -2.26 25.76 8.47
N GLY A 28 -2.14 26.90 9.16
CA GLY A 28 -2.58 27.05 10.55
C GLY A 28 -4.06 26.72 10.73
N HIS A 29 -4.94 27.30 9.91
CA HIS A 29 -6.38 27.05 9.98
C HIS A 29 -6.79 25.65 9.51
N GLU A 30 -6.03 25.01 8.63
CA GLU A 30 -6.23 23.60 8.28
C GLU A 30 -5.86 22.67 9.44
N ASN A 31 -4.76 22.97 10.13
CA ASN A 31 -4.38 22.26 11.34
C ASN A 31 -5.38 22.45 12.48
N GLU A 32 -5.91 23.67 12.69
CA GLU A 32 -6.97 23.92 13.67
C GLU A 32 -8.21 23.05 13.41
N ARG A 33 -8.65 22.94 12.16
CA ARG A 33 -9.81 22.12 11.77
C ARG A 33 -9.55 20.63 11.99
N ASN A 34 -8.38 20.14 11.60
CA ASN A 34 -7.99 18.75 11.80
C ASN A 34 -7.87 18.41 13.30
N ASN A 35 -7.33 19.34 14.09
CA ASN A 35 -7.25 19.20 15.54
C ASN A 35 -8.64 19.16 16.17
N LEU A 36 -9.56 20.03 15.74
CA LEU A 36 -10.95 20.01 16.22
C LEU A 36 -11.64 18.67 15.90
N LEU A 37 -11.50 18.18 14.67
CA LEU A 37 -12.06 16.87 14.29
C LEU A 37 -11.46 15.74 15.11
N ALA A 38 -10.14 15.75 15.34
CA ALA A 38 -9.46 14.75 16.15
C ALA A 38 -9.92 14.77 17.61
N ILE A 39 -10.07 15.96 18.22
CA ILE A 39 -10.60 16.12 19.58
C ILE A 39 -12.02 15.58 19.66
N ILE A 40 -12.87 15.93 18.68
CA ILE A 40 -14.25 15.44 18.63
C ILE A 40 -14.28 13.91 18.52
N HIS A 41 -13.46 13.32 17.66
CA HIS A 41 -13.38 11.86 17.54
C HIS A 41 -12.88 11.19 18.82
N LEU A 42 -11.88 11.75 19.51
CA LEU A 42 -11.41 11.23 20.79
C LEU A 42 -12.51 11.26 21.86
N VAL A 43 -13.24 12.38 21.93
CA VAL A 43 -14.38 12.53 22.85
C VAL A 43 -15.49 11.54 22.51
N LEU A 44 -15.86 11.43 21.23
CA LEU A 44 -16.89 10.51 20.77
C LEU A 44 -16.52 9.05 21.08
N ASN A 45 -15.28 8.66 20.80
CA ASN A 45 -14.80 7.31 21.07
C ASN A 45 -14.76 7.00 22.56
N SER A 46 -14.34 7.95 23.39
CA SER A 46 -14.42 7.79 24.85
C SER A 46 -15.85 7.59 25.31
N LEU A 47 -16.79 8.34 24.75
CA LEU A 47 -18.20 8.24 25.12
C LEU A 47 -18.85 6.98 24.60
N LEU A 48 -18.49 6.52 23.40
CA LEU A 48 -18.87 5.22 22.87
C LEU A 48 -18.35 4.11 23.78
N ASP A 49 -17.07 4.15 24.17
CA ASP A 49 -16.44 3.19 25.08
C ASP A 49 -17.16 3.16 26.45
N ASP A 50 -17.44 4.32 27.03
CA ASP A 50 -18.11 4.45 28.34
C ASP A 50 -19.57 4.00 28.26
N ALA A 51 -20.28 4.33 27.18
CA ALA A 51 -21.66 3.93 26.94
C ALA A 51 -21.79 2.41 26.73
N ILE A 52 -20.86 1.80 25.98
CA ILE A 52 -20.81 0.34 25.78
C ILE A 52 -20.60 -0.37 27.13
N ARG A 53 -19.74 0.18 28.00
CA ARG A 53 -19.46 -0.41 29.32
C ARG A 53 -20.63 -0.31 30.29
N SER A 54 -21.39 0.79 30.24
CA SER A 54 -22.45 1.10 31.21
C SER A 54 -23.86 0.71 30.75
N ASN A 55 -24.05 0.35 29.46
CA ASN A 55 -25.33 0.04 28.83
C ASN A 55 -26.42 1.13 29.01
N ARG A 56 -26.02 2.34 29.44
CA ARG A 56 -26.81 3.56 29.60
C ARG A 56 -25.87 4.76 29.48
N MET A 57 -26.18 5.73 28.63
CA MET A 57 -25.44 6.99 28.65
C MET A 57 -25.87 7.84 29.85
N LEU A 58 -25.11 7.77 30.95
CA LEU A 58 -25.14 8.77 32.01
C LEU A 58 -24.21 9.93 31.60
N LEU A 59 -24.78 10.98 31.00
CA LEU A 59 -24.06 12.23 30.71
C LEU A 59 -24.03 13.15 31.94
N ASP A 60 -23.82 12.62 33.13
CA ASP A 60 -23.39 13.48 34.23
C ASP A 60 -21.88 13.69 34.02
N GLU A 61 -21.49 14.91 33.65
CA GLU A 61 -20.12 15.33 33.35
C GLU A 61 -19.49 14.81 32.02
N SER A 62 -20.30 14.40 31.05
CA SER A 62 -19.78 13.96 29.74
C SER A 62 -19.29 15.13 28.86
N PRO A 63 -18.17 14.98 28.12
CA PRO A 63 -17.66 16.02 27.24
C PRO A 63 -18.57 16.33 26.04
N LEU A 64 -19.61 15.53 25.77
CA LEU A 64 -20.60 15.89 24.77
C LEU A 64 -21.49 17.06 25.20
N ALA A 65 -21.66 17.29 26.51
CA ALA A 65 -22.26 18.52 27.02
C ALA A 65 -21.44 19.77 26.64
N ARG A 66 -20.16 19.59 26.28
CA ARG A 66 -19.23 20.64 25.85
C ARG A 66 -19.15 20.79 24.33
N PHE A 67 -19.81 19.92 23.56
CA PHE A 67 -19.86 19.99 22.09
C PHE A 67 -20.30 21.37 21.54
N PRO A 68 -21.30 22.05 22.13
CA PRO A 68 -21.72 23.38 21.68
C PRO A 68 -20.66 24.48 21.89
N ALA A 69 -19.67 24.27 22.77
CA ALA A 69 -18.60 25.24 22.99
C ALA A 69 -17.62 25.32 21.80
N PHE A 70 -17.54 24.26 20.99
CA PHE A 70 -16.69 24.21 19.79
C PHE A 70 -17.30 24.93 18.58
N LEU A 71 -18.59 25.30 18.61
CA LEU A 71 -19.29 26.02 17.54
C LEU A 71 -19.12 27.55 17.63
N ARG A 72 -18.00 28.03 18.19
CA ARG A 72 -17.81 29.45 18.51
C ARG A 72 -17.67 30.28 17.21
N LYS A 73 -18.62 31.21 17.03
CA LYS A 73 -18.99 32.00 15.84
C LYS A 73 -19.99 31.26 14.94
N PRO A 74 -21.25 31.71 14.87
CA PRO A 74 -21.75 33.09 15.07
C PRO A 74 -22.20 33.38 16.52
N GLU A 75 -22.73 34.58 16.79
CA GLU A 75 -23.31 34.89 18.10
C GLU A 75 -24.41 33.86 18.46
N ALA A 76 -24.57 33.51 19.74
CA ALA A 76 -25.49 32.43 20.15
C ALA A 76 -26.95 32.68 19.70
N ALA A 77 -27.35 33.94 19.51
CA ALA A 77 -28.64 34.29 18.93
C ALA A 77 -28.75 33.96 17.43
N GLU A 78 -27.70 34.24 16.67
CA GLU A 78 -27.61 33.96 15.23
C GLU A 78 -27.49 32.46 14.93
N LEU A 79 -26.77 31.71 15.77
CA LEU A 79 -26.72 30.25 15.64
C LEU A 79 -28.09 29.62 15.91
N TRP A 80 -28.85 30.17 16.87
CA TRP A 80 -30.22 29.71 17.14
C TRP A 80 -31.17 30.01 15.97
N THR A 81 -31.10 31.21 15.38
CA THR A 81 -31.92 31.54 14.19
C THR A 81 -31.57 30.67 13.00
N LEU A 82 -30.28 30.35 12.79
CA LEU A 82 -29.84 29.42 11.76
C LEU A 82 -30.39 27.99 11.97
N ILE A 83 -30.33 27.48 13.21
CA ILE A 83 -30.91 26.17 13.55
C ILE A 83 -32.42 26.16 13.31
N GLY A 84 -33.13 27.23 13.67
CA GLY A 84 -34.56 27.37 13.41
C GLY A 84 -34.90 27.37 11.91
N GLN A 85 -34.10 28.07 11.09
CA GLN A 85 -34.29 28.10 9.63
C GLN A 85 -33.97 26.77 8.96
N ALA A 86 -32.90 26.08 9.40
CA ALA A 86 -32.48 24.81 8.82
C ALA A 86 -33.39 23.64 9.23
N SER A 87 -33.93 23.65 10.45
CA SER A 87 -34.75 22.55 10.98
C SER A 87 -36.22 22.59 10.53
N LYS A 88 -36.68 23.66 9.85
CA LYS A 88 -38.09 23.88 9.40
C LYS A 88 -39.15 23.72 10.50
N GLY A 89 -38.75 23.62 11.76
CA GLY A 89 -39.62 23.43 12.90
C GLY A 89 -39.44 24.59 13.86
N ASN A 90 -40.53 25.31 14.13
CA ASN A 90 -40.55 26.35 15.16
C ASN A 90 -40.58 25.63 16.53
N VAL A 91 -39.42 25.21 17.04
CA VAL A 91 -39.34 24.60 18.37
C VAL A 91 -39.40 25.73 19.39
N ASP A 92 -40.57 25.97 19.97
CA ASP A 92 -40.80 27.02 20.95
C ASP A 92 -40.14 26.63 22.29
N MET A 93 -38.84 26.89 22.40
CA MET A 93 -37.99 26.49 23.53
C MET A 93 -37.99 27.56 24.63
N GLY A 94 -39.14 27.87 25.25
CA GLY A 94 -39.28 28.69 26.46
C GLY A 94 -38.44 29.98 26.58
N ASP A 95 -38.33 30.51 27.80
CA ASP A 95 -37.57 31.73 28.13
C ASP A 95 -36.09 31.45 28.48
N PHE A 96 -35.45 30.54 27.74
CA PHE A 96 -34.03 30.26 27.93
C PHE A 96 -33.13 31.29 27.21
N SER A 97 -31.93 31.55 27.74
CA SER A 97 -30.88 32.29 27.01
C SER A 97 -30.58 31.61 25.66
N PRO A 98 -30.19 32.32 24.58
CA PRO A 98 -29.92 31.71 23.27
C PRO A 98 -28.96 30.50 23.32
N ILE A 99 -27.92 30.57 24.15
CA ILE A 99 -27.00 29.43 24.37
C ILE A 99 -27.67 28.26 25.09
N GLY A 100 -28.58 28.56 26.02
CA GLY A 100 -29.41 27.57 26.71
C GLY A 100 -30.37 26.88 25.75
N LYS A 101 -31.00 27.62 24.83
CA LYS A 101 -31.86 27.08 23.76
C LYS A 101 -31.09 26.10 22.88
N ILE A 102 -29.87 26.47 22.47
CA ILE A 102 -28.98 25.62 21.65
C ILE A 102 -28.59 24.34 22.39
N ARG A 103 -28.17 24.45 23.66
CA ARG A 103 -27.78 23.28 24.47
C ARG A 103 -28.95 22.35 24.72
N ALA A 104 -30.11 22.89 25.08
CA ALA A 104 -31.34 22.12 25.26
C ALA A 104 -31.75 21.43 23.95
N PHE A 105 -31.67 22.14 22.82
CA PHE A 105 -31.96 21.56 21.51
C PHE A 105 -31.03 20.39 21.16
N TRP A 106 -29.72 20.53 21.39
CA TRP A 106 -28.79 19.43 21.13
C TRP A 106 -29.00 18.24 22.07
N ARG A 107 -29.31 18.48 23.34
CA ARG A 107 -29.67 17.42 24.30
C ARG A 107 -30.94 16.69 23.85
N LEU A 108 -31.98 17.42 23.42
CA LEU A 108 -33.19 16.84 22.86
C LEU A 108 -32.94 16.07 21.57
N ALA A 109 -32.11 16.60 20.67
CA ALA A 109 -31.73 15.95 19.42
C ALA A 109 -31.00 14.62 19.66
N MET A 110 -30.17 14.54 20.70
CA MET A 110 -29.55 13.31 21.16
C MET A 110 -30.58 12.32 21.71
N MET A 111 -31.48 12.77 22.60
CA MET A 111 -32.55 11.92 23.14
C MET A 111 -33.48 11.39 22.02
N GLN A 112 -33.71 12.19 20.99
CA GLN A 112 -34.47 11.80 19.80
C GLN A 112 -33.70 10.90 18.82
N LYS A 113 -32.39 10.67 19.04
CA LYS A 113 -31.49 9.93 18.12
C LYS A 113 -31.41 10.52 16.72
N ARG A 114 -31.55 11.84 16.62
CA ARG A 114 -31.56 12.60 15.36
C ARG A 114 -30.47 13.67 15.29
N LEU A 115 -29.49 13.62 16.19
CA LEU A 115 -28.40 14.58 16.25
C LEU A 115 -27.69 14.72 14.90
N SER A 116 -27.33 13.59 14.29
CA SER A 116 -26.69 13.58 12.97
C SER A 116 -27.57 14.19 11.87
N ASP A 117 -28.88 13.87 11.86
CA ASP A 117 -29.82 14.42 10.88
C ASP A 117 -29.88 15.96 10.95
N TYR A 118 -29.89 16.53 12.15
CA TYR A 118 -29.90 17.99 12.33
C TYR A 118 -28.57 18.64 11.90
N PHE A 119 -27.43 17.99 12.17
CA PHE A 119 -26.13 18.46 11.67
C PHE A 119 -26.04 18.37 10.15
N HIS A 120 -26.60 17.32 9.56
CA HIS A 120 -26.65 17.16 8.12
C HIS A 120 -27.57 18.21 7.46
N ALA A 121 -28.74 18.46 8.04
CA ALA A 121 -29.65 19.52 7.59
C ALA A 121 -29.01 20.92 7.68
N LEU A 122 -28.24 21.19 8.75
CA LEU A 122 -27.44 22.42 8.87
C LEU A 122 -26.33 22.49 7.81
N PHE A 123 -25.73 21.35 7.47
CA PHE A 123 -24.70 21.28 6.44
C PHE A 123 -25.29 21.49 5.04
N GLU A 124 -26.47 20.96 4.72
CA GLU A 124 -27.11 21.14 3.41
C GLU A 124 -27.78 22.52 3.25
N PHE A 125 -28.03 23.24 4.34
CA PHE A 125 -28.68 24.53 4.30
C PHE A 125 -27.81 25.61 3.64
N ASN A 126 -28.24 26.10 2.46
CA ASN A 126 -27.51 27.09 1.67
C ASN A 126 -27.31 28.45 2.38
N GLY A 127 -28.20 28.81 3.32
CA GLY A 127 -28.08 30.06 4.09
C GLY A 127 -26.94 30.06 5.12
N LYS A 128 -26.24 28.93 5.35
CA LYS A 128 -25.08 28.86 6.25
C LYS A 128 -23.91 29.75 5.80
N ASN A 129 -23.86 30.10 4.51
CA ASN A 129 -22.78 30.91 3.95
C ASN A 129 -22.79 32.35 4.45
N ASP A 130 -23.93 32.85 4.92
CA ASP A 130 -24.10 34.21 5.44
C ASP A 130 -23.66 34.32 6.91
N PHE A 131 -23.73 33.21 7.66
CA PHE A 131 -23.39 33.14 9.08
C PHE A 131 -21.97 32.61 9.34
N TYR A 132 -21.43 31.79 8.44
CA TYR A 132 -20.10 31.19 8.59
C TYR A 132 -19.13 31.68 7.51
N GLU A 133 -17.93 32.08 7.94
CA GLU A 133 -16.82 32.37 7.02
C GLU A 133 -16.49 31.14 6.16
N CYS A 134 -16.02 31.34 4.92
CA CYS A 134 -15.65 30.25 3.98
C CYS A 134 -14.63 29.24 4.55
N ARG A 135 -13.96 29.58 5.66
CA ARG A 135 -12.94 28.78 6.34
C ARG A 135 -13.48 28.04 7.57
N ALA A 136 -14.72 28.30 7.97
CA ALA A 136 -15.35 27.65 9.11
C ALA A 136 -15.54 26.15 8.87
N PHE A 137 -15.49 25.38 9.94
CA PHE A 137 -15.66 23.92 9.91
C PHE A 137 -16.99 23.51 9.23
N MET A 138 -18.09 24.19 9.53
CA MET A 138 -19.45 23.92 8.99
C MET A 138 -19.59 24.10 7.47
N ARG A 139 -18.66 24.83 6.82
CA ARG A 139 -18.65 25.03 5.36
C ARG A 139 -17.74 24.05 4.62
N ASN A 140 -16.95 23.26 5.34
CA ASN A 140 -16.01 22.32 4.76
C ASN A 140 -16.55 20.89 4.77
N ASP A 141 -16.09 20.06 3.82
CA ASP A 141 -16.45 18.65 3.71
C ASP A 141 -16.07 17.82 4.95
N CYS A 142 -15.13 18.30 5.78
CA CYS A 142 -14.83 17.75 7.11
C CYS A 142 -16.09 17.60 8.01
N CYS A 143 -17.10 18.46 7.82
CA CYS A 143 -18.36 18.38 8.57
C CYS A 143 -19.19 17.14 8.17
N ALA A 144 -19.07 16.65 6.94
CA ALA A 144 -19.74 15.41 6.52
C ALA A 144 -19.19 14.19 7.28
N PHE A 145 -17.87 14.15 7.53
CA PHE A 145 -17.25 13.11 8.36
C PHE A 145 -17.73 13.17 9.80
N LEU A 146 -17.87 14.36 10.36
CA LEU A 146 -18.48 14.55 11.68
C LEU A 146 -19.92 14.01 11.72
N CYS A 147 -20.75 14.33 10.72
CA CYS A 147 -22.12 13.82 10.64
C CYS A 147 -22.13 12.27 10.65
N GLY A 148 -21.20 11.65 9.91
CA GLY A 148 -20.98 10.21 9.91
C GLY A 148 -20.61 9.65 11.30
N SER A 149 -19.68 10.29 12.00
CA SER A 149 -19.26 9.90 13.35
C SER A 149 -20.41 10.05 14.37
N LEU A 150 -21.27 11.06 14.21
CA LEU A 150 -22.42 11.28 15.09
C LEU A 150 -23.55 10.24 14.89
N LEU A 151 -23.62 9.56 13.74
CA LEU A 151 -24.57 8.44 13.55
C LEU A 151 -24.30 7.30 14.54
N ALA A 152 -23.04 7.10 14.95
CA ALA A 152 -22.68 6.07 15.93
C ALA A 152 -23.33 6.31 17.31
N LEU A 153 -23.66 7.56 17.64
CA LEU A 153 -24.34 7.90 18.89
C LEU A 153 -25.82 7.51 18.91
N ASN A 154 -26.45 7.30 17.74
CA ASN A 154 -27.87 6.96 17.65
C ASN A 154 -28.19 5.57 18.25
N VAL A 155 -27.17 4.73 18.46
CA VAL A 155 -27.32 3.39 19.04
C VAL A 155 -27.72 3.48 20.53
N PHE A 156 -27.40 4.57 21.21
CA PHE A 156 -27.60 4.68 22.66
C PHE A 156 -28.88 5.42 23.05
N ASP A 157 -29.46 4.99 24.17
CA ASP A 157 -30.55 5.71 24.84
C ASP A 157 -29.96 6.69 25.86
N CYS A 158 -30.10 7.98 25.58
CA CYS A 158 -29.67 9.07 26.46
C CYS A 158 -30.88 9.63 27.22
N ASN A 159 -30.75 9.84 28.53
CA ASN A 159 -31.71 10.61 29.31
C ASN A 159 -30.99 11.82 29.91
N LEU A 160 -31.13 12.98 29.26
CA LEU A 160 -30.37 14.19 29.56
C LEU A 160 -31.22 15.18 30.36
N PRO A 161 -30.72 15.75 31.47
CA PRO A 161 -31.42 16.81 32.18
C PRO A 161 -31.48 18.10 31.35
N ILE A 162 -32.66 18.72 31.34
CA ILE A 162 -32.98 19.98 30.60
C ILE A 162 -33.28 21.12 31.60
N GLU A 163 -32.84 20.99 32.85
CA GLU A 163 -33.05 22.03 33.86
C GLU A 163 -32.21 23.30 33.57
N ASN A 164 -32.76 24.47 33.87
CA ASN A 164 -32.21 25.79 33.48
C ASN A 164 -30.79 26.03 34.03
N ASP A 165 -30.54 25.59 35.27
CA ASP A 165 -29.27 25.84 35.97
C ASP A 165 -28.10 25.11 35.30
N GLN A 166 -28.31 23.86 34.87
CA GLN A 166 -27.30 23.05 34.16
C GLN A 166 -27.12 23.40 32.68
N LEU A 167 -28.02 24.21 32.12
CA LEU A 167 -27.91 24.71 30.75
C LEU A 167 -27.08 25.99 30.67
N GLN A 168 -26.96 26.73 31.78
CA GLN A 168 -26.22 28.00 31.84
C GLN A 168 -24.76 27.83 32.29
N GLU A 169 -24.40 26.75 32.99
CA GLU A 169 -23.03 26.50 33.43
C GLU A 169 -22.04 26.45 32.25
N GLN A 170 -20.98 27.25 32.36
CA GLN A 170 -19.96 27.41 31.33
C GLN A 170 -18.67 26.72 31.76
N ILE A 171 -18.40 25.54 31.17
CA ILE A 171 -17.15 24.82 31.42
C ILE A 171 -16.05 25.52 30.63
N ASN A 172 -15.19 26.28 31.32
CA ASN A 172 -14.21 27.19 30.74
C ASN A 172 -12.84 26.56 30.43
N SER A 173 -12.57 25.34 30.90
CA SER A 173 -11.33 24.60 30.65
C SER A 173 -11.61 23.16 30.22
N PHE A 174 -10.95 22.71 29.15
CA PHE A 174 -11.02 21.33 28.66
C PHE A 174 -9.66 20.67 28.88
N GLU A 175 -9.60 19.74 29.84
CA GLU A 175 -8.38 18.98 30.09
C GLU A 175 -8.29 17.79 29.12
N LEU A 176 -7.31 17.84 28.20
CA LEU A 176 -7.05 16.80 27.20
C LEU A 176 -6.38 15.55 27.80
N SER A 177 -5.81 15.66 28.99
CA SER A 177 -5.04 14.61 29.69
C SER A 177 -5.73 13.23 29.72
N PRO A 178 -7.05 13.10 29.97
CA PRO A 178 -7.72 11.80 30.03
C PRO A 178 -7.95 11.15 28.66
N TYR A 179 -7.98 11.97 27.59
CA TYR A 179 -8.34 11.54 26.24
C TYR A 179 -7.12 11.31 25.34
N LEU A 180 -5.95 11.81 25.75
CA LEU A 180 -4.67 11.55 25.12
C LEU A 180 -4.16 10.15 25.50
N ARG A 181 -4.75 9.11 24.92
CA ARG A 181 -4.13 7.79 24.94
C ARG A 181 -2.93 7.81 23.98
N LEU A 182 -1.71 7.82 24.50
CA LEU A 182 -0.52 7.64 23.68
C LEU A 182 -0.59 6.26 23.00
N PRO A 183 -0.56 6.16 21.66
CA PRO A 183 -0.84 4.91 20.95
C PRO A 183 0.27 3.84 21.04
N THR A 184 1.30 4.04 21.85
CA THR A 184 2.50 3.21 21.83
C THR A 184 2.74 2.61 23.22
N LEU A 185 2.02 1.54 23.54
CA LEU A 185 2.43 0.40 24.39
C LEU A 185 1.20 -0.50 24.63
N PRO A 186 1.22 -1.79 24.22
CA PRO A 186 0.20 -2.74 24.63
C PRO A 186 0.36 -3.02 26.13
N GLY A 187 -0.62 -2.62 26.95
CA GLY A 187 -0.64 -2.93 28.39
C GLY A 187 -1.33 -1.92 29.32
N HIS A 188 -1.82 -0.79 28.82
CA HIS A 188 -2.45 0.22 29.69
C HIS A 188 -3.90 -0.16 30.05
N ILE A 189 -4.06 -0.99 31.08
CA ILE A 189 -5.35 -1.18 31.79
C ILE A 189 -5.46 0.01 32.77
N PRO A 190 -6.55 0.79 32.77
CA PRO A 190 -6.73 1.83 33.77
C PRO A 190 -6.93 1.19 35.17
N PRO A 191 -6.30 1.70 36.23
CA PRO A 191 -6.61 1.25 37.58
C PRO A 191 -8.04 1.68 37.91
N ASN A 192 -8.83 0.72 38.40
CA ASN A 192 -10.18 0.92 38.86
C ASN A 192 -10.27 2.08 39.86
N SER A 193 -11.31 2.88 39.66
CA SER A 193 -11.84 3.87 40.58
C SER A 193 -12.23 3.27 41.94
N THR A 194 -11.48 3.56 43.02
CA THR A 194 -12.02 3.89 44.37
C THR A 194 -10.89 4.22 45.35
N ASP A 195 -10.62 5.50 45.54
CA ASP A 195 -10.44 6.21 46.83
C ASP A 195 -9.98 7.63 46.46
N GLY A 196 -10.67 8.70 46.84
CA GLY A 196 -10.91 9.03 48.23
C GLY A 196 -10.15 10.33 48.52
N PHE A 197 -10.70 11.44 48.03
CA PHE A 197 -10.63 12.79 48.59
C PHE A 197 -9.58 13.04 49.69
N ILE A 198 -8.49 13.78 49.41
CA ILE A 198 -8.04 14.92 50.25
C ILE A 198 -7.42 15.98 49.33
N ALA A 199 -8.08 17.14 49.28
CA ALA A 199 -7.46 18.39 48.91
C ALA A 199 -6.53 18.88 50.04
N ASN A 200 -5.26 19.13 49.72
CA ASN A 200 -4.55 20.37 50.08
C ASN A 200 -3.06 20.30 49.78
N GLY A 201 -2.52 21.43 49.32
CA GLY A 201 -1.16 21.84 49.66
C GLY A 201 -0.12 21.65 48.55
N TYR A 202 0.20 22.78 47.91
CA TYR A 202 1.52 23.15 47.40
C TYR A 202 2.67 22.17 47.70
N GLY A 203 3.32 21.66 46.66
CA GLY A 203 4.68 21.15 46.77
C GLY A 203 4.98 19.98 45.86
N ASP A 204 6.00 20.19 45.04
CA ASP A 204 6.94 19.16 44.57
C ASP A 204 6.57 18.33 43.33
N ARG A 205 7.19 18.73 42.23
CA ARG A 205 7.42 17.90 41.05
C ARG A 205 8.51 16.88 41.41
N GLY A 206 8.11 15.65 41.73
CA GLY A 206 9.05 14.56 42.01
C GLY A 206 8.50 13.21 41.59
N ASP A 207 9.14 12.62 40.59
CA ASP A 207 9.28 11.17 40.36
C ASP A 207 8.05 10.36 39.89
N LEU A 208 8.03 10.09 38.58
CA LEU A 208 7.28 8.98 37.98
C LEU A 208 8.06 7.68 38.24
N SER A 209 8.12 7.25 39.49
CA SER A 209 8.62 5.91 39.81
C SER A 209 7.48 4.92 39.56
N VAL A 210 7.56 4.22 38.41
CA VAL A 210 6.86 2.95 38.22
C VAL A 210 7.22 2.09 39.44
N SER A 211 6.21 1.67 40.20
CA SER A 211 6.43 0.92 41.43
C SER A 211 7.30 -0.31 41.12
N GLY A 212 8.37 -0.52 41.89
CA GLY A 212 9.33 -1.59 41.64
C GLY A 212 8.68 -3.00 41.61
N GLU A 213 7.51 -3.13 42.24
CA GLU A 213 6.68 -4.34 42.24
C GLU A 213 5.96 -4.58 40.91
N GLU A 214 5.48 -3.53 40.23
CA GLU A 214 4.91 -3.65 38.87
C GLU A 214 5.98 -4.04 37.85
N LEU A 215 7.18 -3.46 37.94
CA LEU A 215 8.29 -3.83 37.06
C LEU A 215 8.73 -5.29 37.32
N ALA A 216 8.80 -5.73 38.58
CA ALA A 216 9.14 -7.11 38.92
C ALA A 216 8.07 -8.11 38.43
N SER A 217 6.79 -7.77 38.54
CA SER A 217 5.68 -8.57 38.01
C SER A 217 5.75 -8.72 36.49
N VAL A 218 5.95 -7.61 35.76
CA VAL A 218 6.09 -7.61 34.30
C VAL A 218 7.31 -8.41 33.83
N LEU A 219 8.43 -8.33 34.55
CA LEU A 219 9.62 -9.13 34.26
C LEU A 219 9.38 -10.63 34.49
N SER A 220 8.67 -11.01 35.56
CA SER A 220 8.32 -12.41 35.82
C SER A 220 7.37 -12.98 34.77
N GLN A 221 6.41 -12.17 34.30
CA GLN A 221 5.47 -12.54 33.24
C GLN A 221 6.18 -12.68 31.89
N LYS A 222 7.13 -11.78 31.59
CA LYS A 222 7.98 -11.88 30.40
C LYS A 222 8.80 -13.18 30.40
N GLN A 223 9.42 -13.51 31.53
CA GLN A 223 10.21 -14.74 31.67
C GLN A 223 9.36 -16.00 31.45
N TYR A 224 8.12 -16.04 31.95
CA TYR A 224 7.20 -17.15 31.71
C TYR A 224 6.82 -17.29 30.22
N LEU A 225 6.56 -16.17 29.54
CA LEU A 225 6.23 -16.19 28.10
C LEU A 225 7.43 -16.60 27.24
N GLU A 226 8.64 -16.18 27.59
CA GLU A 226 9.87 -16.61 26.92
C GLU A 226 10.11 -18.11 27.08
N GLU A 227 9.90 -18.67 28.28
CA GLU A 227 10.03 -20.10 28.52
C GLU A 227 8.98 -20.92 27.75
N ARG A 228 7.73 -20.44 27.71
CA ARG A 228 6.66 -21.08 26.93
C ARG A 228 6.95 -21.04 25.43
N ASN A 229 7.47 -19.92 24.92
CA ASN A 229 7.87 -19.81 23.52
C ASN A 229 9.06 -20.74 23.21
N ARG A 230 10.02 -20.89 24.11
CA ARG A 230 11.13 -21.85 23.97
C ARG A 230 10.62 -23.30 23.88
N GLN A 231 9.67 -23.67 24.73
CA GLN A 231 9.03 -24.99 24.69
C GLN A 231 8.23 -25.21 23.40
N LEU A 232 7.47 -24.20 22.94
CA LEU A 232 6.74 -24.28 21.67
C LEU A 232 7.67 -24.44 20.48
N CYS A 233 8.79 -23.72 20.43
CA CYS A 233 9.80 -23.89 19.39
C CYS A 233 10.38 -25.31 19.40
N SER A 234 10.72 -25.85 20.57
CA SER A 234 11.20 -27.23 20.71
C SER A 234 10.18 -28.26 20.22
N ASN A 235 8.90 -28.08 20.59
CA ASN A 235 7.81 -28.95 20.14
C ASN A 235 7.59 -28.85 18.63
N ASN A 236 7.66 -27.64 18.05
CA ASN A 236 7.54 -27.44 16.61
C ASN A 236 8.66 -28.18 15.87
N GLU A 237 9.88 -28.13 16.39
CA GLU A 237 11.02 -28.82 15.80
C GLU A 237 10.92 -30.35 15.93
N GLN A 238 10.40 -30.86 17.06
CA GLN A 238 10.08 -32.28 17.19
C GLN A 238 8.99 -32.74 16.22
N LEU A 239 7.97 -31.92 15.98
CA LEU A 239 6.92 -32.20 15.00
C LEU A 239 7.46 -32.18 13.56
N ARG A 240 8.34 -31.22 13.23
CA ARG A 240 9.03 -31.18 11.93
C ARG A 240 9.85 -32.44 11.67
N ARG A 241 10.65 -32.89 12.64
CA ARG A 241 11.40 -34.16 12.52
C ARG A 241 10.49 -35.40 12.43
N LYS A 242 9.29 -35.36 13.01
CA LYS A 242 8.30 -36.43 12.85
C LYS A 242 7.70 -36.43 11.44
N LEU A 243 7.39 -35.26 10.89
CA LEU A 243 6.93 -35.08 9.51
C LEU A 243 7.96 -35.62 8.52
N GLU A 244 9.23 -35.20 8.63
CA GLU A 244 10.30 -35.69 7.75
C GLU A 244 10.46 -37.22 7.81
N ARG A 245 10.33 -37.82 9.00
CA ARG A 245 10.37 -39.30 9.13
C ARG A 245 9.19 -39.97 8.44
N LEU A 246 7.98 -39.41 8.56
CA LEU A 246 6.79 -39.95 7.91
C LEU A 246 6.89 -39.81 6.39
N GLU A 247 7.40 -38.69 5.88
CA GLU A 247 7.66 -38.48 4.44
C GLU A 247 8.67 -39.51 3.90
N VAL A 248 9.73 -39.80 4.66
CA VAL A 248 10.70 -40.85 4.30
C VAL A 248 10.10 -42.25 4.35
N GLU A 249 9.26 -42.54 5.35
CA GLU A 249 8.55 -43.83 5.46
C GLU A 249 7.53 -44.03 4.34
N GLU A 250 6.81 -42.97 3.96
CA GLU A 250 5.85 -42.96 2.87
C GLU A 250 6.55 -43.11 1.51
N GLY A 251 7.68 -42.42 1.30
CA GLY A 251 8.54 -42.61 0.12
C GLY A 251 9.05 -44.04 -0.02
N LYS A 252 9.53 -44.65 1.07
CA LYS A 252 9.94 -46.07 1.09
C LYS A 252 8.77 -47.03 0.87
N LYS A 253 7.55 -46.65 1.25
CA LYS A 253 6.35 -47.44 0.98
C LYS A 253 5.95 -47.36 -0.49
N LEU A 254 6.08 -46.19 -1.12
CA LEU A 254 5.89 -46.00 -2.56
C LEU A 254 6.90 -46.84 -3.37
N GLU A 255 8.18 -46.79 -3.00
CA GLU A 255 9.24 -47.56 -3.65
C GLU A 255 9.01 -49.08 -3.53
N ARG A 256 8.47 -49.55 -2.39
CA ARG A 256 8.07 -50.97 -2.23
C ARG A 256 6.85 -51.35 -3.08
N LEU A 257 5.90 -50.44 -3.26
CA LEU A 257 4.72 -50.66 -4.11
C LEU A 257 5.12 -50.71 -5.59
N GLU A 258 6.02 -49.85 -6.04
CA GLU A 258 6.57 -49.87 -7.42
C GLU A 258 7.31 -51.18 -7.72
N VAL A 259 8.08 -51.71 -6.75
CA VAL A 259 8.76 -53.01 -6.89
C VAL A 259 7.79 -54.20 -6.88
N GLU A 260 6.66 -54.10 -6.17
CA GLU A 260 5.59 -55.12 -6.22
C GLU A 260 4.75 -55.05 -7.51
N GLU A 261 4.52 -53.86 -8.06
CA GLU A 261 3.83 -53.67 -9.34
C GLU A 261 4.69 -54.16 -10.51
N GLY A 262 5.99 -53.87 -10.53
CA GLY A 262 6.93 -54.38 -11.54
C GLY A 262 7.07 -55.91 -11.55
N LYS A 263 6.74 -56.60 -10.44
CA LYS A 263 6.66 -58.08 -10.41
C LYS A 263 5.35 -58.63 -10.98
N LYS A 264 4.23 -57.91 -10.85
CA LYS A 264 2.92 -58.34 -11.35
C LYS A 264 2.80 -58.24 -12.88
N GLU A 265 3.55 -57.37 -13.53
CA GLU A 265 3.57 -57.26 -15.01
C GLU A 265 4.20 -58.47 -15.71
N SER A 266 4.95 -59.32 -15.00
CA SER A 266 5.57 -60.53 -15.56
C SER A 266 4.60 -61.72 -15.73
N ASN A 267 3.39 -61.67 -15.19
CA ASN A 267 2.41 -62.76 -15.29
C ASN A 267 0.98 -62.23 -15.41
N GLY A 268 0.49 -62.02 -16.63
CA GLY A 268 -0.95 -61.86 -16.87
C GLY A 268 -1.36 -61.04 -18.08
N SER A 269 -0.95 -61.45 -19.28
CA SER A 269 -1.60 -60.98 -20.52
C SER A 269 -2.97 -61.67 -20.68
N ILE A 270 -3.99 -60.92 -21.16
CA ILE A 270 -5.24 -61.35 -21.86
C ILE A 270 -6.51 -60.54 -21.47
N ALA A 271 -6.44 -59.50 -20.63
CA ALA A 271 -7.62 -58.60 -20.40
C ALA A 271 -7.29 -57.08 -20.41
N SER A 272 -6.25 -56.68 -21.15
CA SER A 272 -5.53 -55.40 -20.94
C SER A 272 -6.09 -54.17 -21.67
N ASP A 273 -6.59 -54.28 -22.91
CA ASP A 273 -6.67 -53.09 -23.78
C ASP A 273 -7.67 -52.01 -23.33
N ASP A 274 -8.84 -52.38 -22.80
CA ASP A 274 -9.85 -51.41 -22.36
C ASP A 274 -9.54 -50.84 -20.95
N ARG A 275 -8.82 -51.61 -20.12
CA ARG A 275 -8.42 -51.20 -18.77
C ARG A 275 -7.11 -50.41 -18.77
N SER A 276 -6.24 -50.67 -19.75
CA SER A 276 -5.00 -49.93 -20.06
C SER A 276 -5.27 -48.49 -20.50
N LEU A 277 -6.27 -48.27 -21.36
CA LEU A 277 -6.65 -46.92 -21.79
C LEU A 277 -7.21 -46.08 -20.65
N VAL A 278 -8.09 -46.65 -19.81
CA VAL A 278 -8.62 -45.96 -18.61
C VAL A 278 -7.51 -45.70 -17.58
N PHE A 279 -6.56 -46.63 -17.42
CA PHE A 279 -5.41 -46.46 -16.52
C PHE A 279 -4.44 -45.38 -17.02
N THR A 280 -4.15 -45.33 -18.32
CA THR A 280 -3.29 -44.29 -18.92
C THR A 280 -3.94 -42.91 -18.96
N GLU A 281 -5.26 -42.82 -19.06
CA GLU A 281 -5.99 -41.56 -18.88
C GLU A 281 -5.98 -41.11 -17.42
N ARG A 282 -6.22 -42.04 -16.48
CA ARG A 282 -6.14 -41.76 -15.03
C ARG A 282 -4.74 -41.34 -14.59
N LEU A 283 -3.68 -41.93 -15.15
CA LEU A 283 -2.29 -41.52 -14.90
C LEU A 283 -2.05 -40.08 -15.38
N ARG A 284 -2.52 -39.72 -16.57
CA ARG A 284 -2.41 -38.35 -17.09
C ARG A 284 -3.21 -37.34 -16.26
N ASP A 285 -4.37 -37.75 -15.72
CA ASP A 285 -5.14 -36.93 -14.78
C ASP A 285 -4.37 -36.68 -13.48
N LEU A 286 -3.77 -37.74 -12.91
CA LEU A 286 -2.96 -37.64 -11.69
C LEU A 286 -1.68 -36.81 -11.91
N GLU A 287 -1.05 -36.90 -13.09
CA GLU A 287 0.08 -36.05 -13.47
C GLU A 287 -0.32 -34.58 -13.56
N ARG A 288 -1.48 -34.27 -14.15
CA ARG A 288 -2.04 -32.91 -14.20
C ARG A 288 -2.37 -32.38 -12.81
N GLU A 289 -3.00 -33.19 -11.96
CA GLU A 289 -3.28 -32.82 -10.56
C GLU A 289 -1.99 -32.56 -9.78
N ARG A 290 -0.97 -33.39 -9.94
CA ARG A 290 0.36 -33.20 -9.34
C ARG A 290 1.01 -31.90 -9.78
N ASP A 291 0.94 -31.56 -11.07
CA ASP A 291 1.56 -30.34 -11.59
C ASP A 291 0.82 -29.07 -11.11
N ILE A 292 -0.51 -29.14 -10.99
CA ILE A 292 -1.31 -28.07 -10.35
C ILE A 292 -0.93 -27.92 -8.87
N LEU A 293 -0.77 -29.03 -8.13
CA LEU A 293 -0.36 -28.99 -6.73
C LEU A 293 1.05 -28.42 -6.55
N ARG A 294 1.99 -28.74 -7.44
CA ARG A 294 3.34 -28.15 -7.46
C ARG A 294 3.30 -26.65 -7.72
N ALA A 295 2.51 -26.20 -8.69
CA ALA A 295 2.35 -24.77 -8.96
C ALA A 295 1.76 -24.03 -7.75
N ARG A 296 0.76 -24.63 -7.08
CA ARG A 296 0.14 -24.07 -5.88
C ARG A 296 1.09 -24.05 -4.68
N LEU A 297 1.95 -25.05 -4.53
CA LEU A 297 3.01 -25.06 -3.51
C LEU A 297 4.03 -23.95 -3.77
N ALA A 298 4.50 -23.80 -5.01
CA ALA A 298 5.43 -22.72 -5.37
C ALA A 298 4.83 -21.33 -5.09
N GLU A 299 3.57 -21.10 -5.44
CA GLU A 299 2.87 -19.84 -5.11
C GLU A 299 2.77 -19.61 -3.59
N LYS A 300 2.53 -20.66 -2.81
CA LYS A 300 2.52 -20.58 -1.34
C LYS A 300 3.90 -20.31 -0.76
N GLU A 301 4.94 -20.92 -1.31
CA GLU A 301 6.34 -20.65 -0.93
C GLU A 301 6.71 -19.20 -1.21
N ASP A 302 6.33 -18.65 -2.37
CA ASP A 302 6.53 -17.24 -2.70
C ASP A 302 5.77 -16.31 -1.75
N SER A 303 4.50 -16.64 -1.44
CA SER A 303 3.69 -15.88 -0.48
C SER A 303 4.29 -15.88 0.93
N VAL A 304 4.85 -17.01 1.37
CA VAL A 304 5.56 -17.12 2.65
C VAL A 304 6.85 -16.32 2.63
N ARG A 305 7.63 -16.36 1.54
CA ARG A 305 8.85 -15.58 1.38
C ARG A 305 8.57 -14.07 1.50
N ILE A 306 7.57 -13.59 0.76
CA ILE A 306 7.16 -12.16 0.82
C ILE A 306 6.72 -11.79 2.23
N SER A 307 5.94 -12.64 2.90
CA SER A 307 5.48 -12.39 4.27
C SER A 307 6.66 -12.35 5.26
N GLN A 308 7.66 -13.21 5.08
CA GLN A 308 8.88 -13.20 5.89
C GLN A 308 9.70 -11.93 5.66
N GLU A 309 9.83 -11.48 4.41
CA GLU A 309 10.51 -10.24 4.05
C GLU A 309 9.81 -9.02 4.68
N GLN A 310 8.48 -8.94 4.57
CA GLN A 310 7.68 -7.91 5.24
C GLN A 310 7.87 -7.90 6.76
N LEU A 311 7.96 -9.06 7.40
CA LEU A 311 8.25 -9.15 8.83
C LEU A 311 9.67 -8.67 9.17
N THR A 312 10.66 -8.92 8.31
CA THR A 312 12.02 -8.40 8.51
C THR A 312 12.08 -6.88 8.33
N ASP A 313 11.37 -6.33 7.36
CA ASP A 313 11.30 -4.89 7.15
C ASP A 313 10.55 -4.19 8.28
N MET A 314 9.47 -4.78 8.79
CA MET A 314 8.75 -4.27 9.96
C MET A 314 9.65 -4.24 11.21
N LYS A 315 10.51 -5.26 11.40
CA LYS A 315 11.49 -5.28 12.50
C LYS A 315 12.50 -4.15 12.37
N LYS A 316 13.10 -3.97 11.19
CA LYS A 316 14.04 -2.86 10.93
C LYS A 316 13.38 -1.51 11.14
N PHE A 317 12.15 -1.33 10.65
CA PHE A 317 11.39 -0.11 10.86
C PHE A 317 11.13 0.17 12.34
N THR A 318 10.83 -0.88 13.12
CA THR A 318 10.63 -0.78 14.56
C THR A 318 11.93 -0.38 15.27
N GLU A 319 13.06 -0.98 14.90
CA GLU A 319 14.39 -0.63 15.41
C GLU A 319 14.75 0.83 15.11
N ASP A 320 14.57 1.28 13.86
CA ASP A 320 14.78 2.68 13.44
C ASP A 320 13.91 3.67 14.24
N LEU A 321 12.65 3.30 14.51
CA LEU A 321 11.76 4.12 15.34
C LEU A 321 12.28 4.20 16.79
N TYR A 322 12.74 3.09 17.37
CA TYR A 322 13.32 3.09 18.71
C TYR A 322 14.59 3.94 18.78
N GLU A 323 15.46 3.89 17.76
CA GLU A 323 16.65 4.75 17.71
C GLU A 323 16.28 6.23 17.60
N LYS A 324 15.32 6.57 16.75
CA LYS A 324 14.82 7.95 16.62
C LYS A 324 14.17 8.44 17.91
N LEU A 325 13.42 7.59 18.61
CA LEU A 325 12.82 7.92 19.90
C LEU A 325 13.91 8.20 20.95
N LYS A 326 14.92 7.32 21.05
CA LYS A 326 16.07 7.51 21.96
C LYS A 326 16.85 8.78 21.65
N ALA A 327 17.04 9.10 20.37
CA ALA A 327 17.66 10.36 19.95
C ALA A 327 16.82 11.58 20.35
N ALA A 328 15.49 11.53 20.17
CA ALA A 328 14.58 12.58 20.59
C ALA A 328 14.58 12.78 22.10
N GLU A 329 14.54 11.71 22.90
CA GLU A 329 14.65 11.75 24.36
C GLU A 329 15.96 12.40 24.81
N SER A 330 17.10 12.03 24.19
CA SER A 330 18.40 12.64 24.49
C SER A 330 18.40 14.15 24.21
N ARG A 331 17.71 14.58 23.15
CA ARG A 331 17.55 15.99 22.78
C ARG A 331 16.69 16.75 23.78
N VAL A 332 15.59 16.15 24.24
CA VAL A 332 14.73 16.71 25.30
C VAL A 332 15.51 16.84 26.61
N LYS A 333 16.33 15.84 26.98
CA LYS A 333 17.19 15.92 28.18
C LYS A 333 18.19 17.08 28.09
N ARG A 334 18.81 17.29 26.93
CA ARG A 334 19.69 18.46 26.69
C ARG A 334 18.93 19.78 26.83
N LEU A 335 17.80 19.93 26.15
CA LEU A 335 16.99 21.15 26.23
C LEU A 335 16.51 21.45 27.65
N LYS A 336 16.14 20.42 28.44
CA LYS A 336 15.80 20.62 29.86
C LYS A 336 16.98 21.17 30.65
N LYS A 337 18.19 20.66 30.40
CA LYS A 337 19.41 21.17 31.05
C LYS A 337 19.69 22.62 30.66
N ASP A 338 19.55 22.95 29.39
CA ASP A 338 19.77 24.31 28.88
C ASP A 338 18.75 25.30 29.48
N ILE A 339 17.48 24.90 29.62
CA ILE A 339 16.44 25.71 30.29
C ILE A 339 16.79 25.94 31.76
N CYS A 340 17.24 24.91 32.49
CA CYS A 340 17.66 25.08 33.89
C CYS A 340 18.84 26.08 34.01
N GLN A 341 19.84 25.95 33.13
CA GLN A 341 20.97 26.89 33.11
C GLN A 341 20.53 28.32 32.80
N MET A 342 19.59 28.49 31.86
CA MET A 342 19.05 29.81 31.54
C MET A 342 18.30 30.42 32.72
N ASN A 343 17.47 29.62 33.40
CA ASN A 343 16.75 30.08 34.59
C ASN A 343 17.71 30.47 35.73
N GLU A 344 18.81 29.74 35.94
CA GLU A 344 19.83 30.10 36.94
C GLU A 344 20.53 31.43 36.60
N ILE A 345 20.83 31.68 35.32
CA ILE A 345 21.40 32.96 34.87
C ILE A 345 20.39 34.08 35.07
N HIS A 346 19.15 33.88 34.65
CA HIS A 346 18.08 34.87 34.81
C HIS A 346 17.84 35.21 36.29
N GLU A 347 17.87 34.21 37.18
CA GLU A 347 17.73 34.44 38.62
C GLU A 347 18.89 35.27 39.19
N LYS A 348 20.12 35.05 38.71
CA LYS A 348 21.28 35.87 39.08
C LYS A 348 21.12 37.31 38.58
N GLU A 349 20.73 37.51 37.33
CA GLU A 349 20.49 38.85 36.75
C GLU A 349 19.39 39.61 37.51
N VAL A 350 18.29 38.95 37.87
CA VAL A 350 17.20 39.54 38.67
C VAL A 350 17.70 39.94 40.05
N LYS A 351 18.51 39.09 40.72
CA LYS A 351 19.11 39.42 42.02
C LYS A 351 20.06 40.61 41.92
N GLU A 352 20.86 40.69 40.87
CA GLU A 352 21.80 41.77 40.63
C GLU A 352 21.07 43.09 40.36
N LEU A 353 20.04 43.08 39.50
CA LEU A 353 19.19 44.25 39.22
C LEU A 353 18.45 44.74 40.48
N ASN A 354 17.89 43.85 41.30
CA ASN A 354 17.27 44.23 42.57
C ASN A 354 18.30 44.84 43.55
N GLY A 355 19.53 44.32 43.58
CA GLY A 355 20.62 44.89 44.35
C GLY A 355 20.95 46.32 43.91
N SER A 356 21.09 46.55 42.61
CA SER A 356 21.32 47.89 42.05
C SER A 356 20.16 48.86 42.31
N LEU A 357 18.90 48.39 42.21
CA LEU A 357 17.71 49.19 42.49
C LEU A 357 17.65 49.64 43.96
N ASN A 358 17.93 48.71 44.89
CA ASN A 358 17.97 49.00 46.31
C ASN A 358 19.10 49.98 46.65
N ALA A 359 20.28 49.79 46.05
CA ALA A 359 21.39 50.71 46.21
C ALA A 359 21.04 52.12 45.70
N LEU A 360 20.35 52.24 44.56
CA LEU A 360 19.87 53.53 44.04
C LEU A 360 18.80 54.17 44.93
N GLN A 361 17.87 53.39 45.50
CA GLN A 361 16.90 53.90 46.47
C GLN A 361 17.57 54.40 47.75
N GLN A 362 18.54 53.66 48.27
CA GLN A 362 19.28 54.02 49.47
C GLN A 362 20.18 55.24 49.23
N ASN A 363 20.81 55.33 48.05
CA ASN A 363 21.59 56.49 47.66
C ASN A 363 20.68 57.73 47.56
N LYS A 364 19.51 57.63 46.92
CA LYS A 364 18.51 58.73 46.86
C LYS A 364 18.08 59.25 48.25
N THR A 365 17.99 58.38 49.27
CA THR A 365 17.73 58.80 50.66
C THR A 365 18.93 59.43 51.37
N LEU A 366 20.15 59.06 50.99
CA LEU A 366 21.39 59.60 51.55
C LEU A 366 21.80 60.91 50.86
N THR A 367 21.54 61.07 49.56
CA THR A 367 21.82 62.32 48.82
C THR A 367 20.84 63.45 49.18
N SER A 368 19.67 63.15 49.75
CA SER A 368 18.79 64.16 50.36
C SER A 368 19.30 64.68 51.72
N ALA A 369 20.40 64.15 52.26
CA ALA A 369 20.86 64.43 53.62
C ALA A 369 22.28 65.00 53.75
N ASN A 370 23.07 65.16 52.67
CA ASN A 370 24.43 65.69 52.84
C ASN A 370 24.90 66.54 51.65
N GLY A 371 25.43 67.72 51.98
CA GLY A 371 25.83 68.78 51.05
C GLY A 371 27.06 68.47 50.21
N GLU A 372 26.90 68.72 48.91
CA GLU A 372 27.75 69.50 47.98
C GLU A 372 29.19 69.83 48.44
N ALA A 373 30.19 69.20 47.78
CA ALA A 373 31.27 69.88 47.03
C ALA A 373 32.55 69.02 46.81
N GLU A 374 32.87 68.03 47.65
CA GLU A 374 34.07 67.17 47.43
C GLU A 374 33.77 65.83 46.68
N SER A 375 32.50 65.47 46.56
CA SER A 375 32.04 64.22 45.92
C SER A 375 31.90 64.31 44.38
N GLU A 376 31.84 65.51 43.80
CA GLU A 376 31.58 65.67 42.37
C GLU A 376 32.75 65.19 41.52
N THR A 377 33.99 65.48 41.90
CA THR A 377 35.20 65.08 41.13
C THR A 377 35.43 63.56 41.16
N THR A 378 35.16 62.92 42.31
CA THR A 378 35.23 61.46 42.44
C THR A 378 34.04 60.76 41.76
N GLY A 379 32.84 61.35 41.80
CA GLY A 379 31.67 60.88 41.06
C GLY A 379 31.85 60.97 39.55
N LEU A 380 32.39 62.08 39.04
CA LEU A 380 32.71 62.27 37.62
C LEU A 380 33.74 61.25 37.12
N ASN A 381 34.78 60.98 37.93
CA ASN A 381 35.78 59.96 37.58
C ASN A 381 35.19 58.54 37.57
N ARG A 382 34.27 58.21 38.49
CA ARG A 382 33.55 56.92 38.49
C ARG A 382 32.63 56.77 37.28
N LEU A 383 31.84 57.80 36.96
CA LEU A 383 31.00 57.83 35.77
C LEU A 383 31.83 57.72 34.49
N ARG A 384 33.02 58.32 34.47
CA ARG A 384 33.95 58.21 33.35
C ARG A 384 34.49 56.79 33.17
N THR A 385 34.89 56.11 34.25
CA THR A 385 35.31 54.70 34.17
C THR A 385 34.16 53.78 33.76
N GLU A 386 32.96 54.00 34.28
CA GLU A 386 31.78 53.20 33.94
C GLU A 386 31.36 53.40 32.48
N LEU A 387 31.48 54.62 31.95
CA LEU A 387 31.26 54.91 30.54
C LEU A 387 32.29 54.20 29.65
N ILE A 388 33.56 54.16 30.06
CA ILE A 388 34.62 53.44 29.34
C ILE A 388 34.33 51.93 29.34
N ASP A 389 33.97 51.36 30.48
CA ASP A 389 33.64 49.93 30.60
C ASP A 389 32.40 49.57 29.78
N LYS A 390 31.36 50.41 29.80
CA LYS A 390 30.18 50.23 28.94
C LYS A 390 30.53 50.35 27.47
N THR A 391 31.38 51.30 27.09
CA THR A 391 31.85 51.43 25.70
C THR A 391 32.63 50.19 25.26
N LYS A 392 33.45 49.61 26.15
CA LYS A 392 34.16 48.35 25.89
C LYS A 392 33.20 47.18 25.70
N GLN A 393 32.20 47.03 26.58
CA GLN A 393 31.14 46.02 26.44
C GLN A 393 30.36 46.18 25.12
N TYR A 394 30.05 47.42 24.70
CA TYR A 394 29.42 47.68 23.40
C TYR A 394 30.33 47.29 22.22
N MET A 395 31.64 47.54 22.30
CA MET A 395 32.57 47.13 21.25
C MET A 395 32.72 45.61 21.15
N GLU A 396 32.78 44.91 22.29
CA GLU A 396 32.85 43.44 22.35
C GLU A 396 31.58 42.82 21.76
N THR A 397 30.40 43.25 22.21
CA THR A 397 29.11 42.76 21.68
C THR A 397 28.94 43.07 20.19
N MET A 398 29.37 44.23 19.70
CA MET A 398 29.37 44.54 18.27
C MET A 398 30.32 43.64 17.46
N SER A 399 31.47 43.27 18.03
CA SER A 399 32.39 42.32 17.41
C SER A 399 31.76 40.93 17.30
N ASP A 400 31.11 40.46 18.37
CA ASP A 400 30.42 39.16 18.40
C ASP A 400 29.25 39.12 17.42
N LEU A 401 28.44 40.18 17.37
CA LEU A 401 27.34 40.30 16.40
C LEU A 401 27.87 40.26 14.95
N LYS A 402 28.99 40.91 14.67
CA LYS A 402 29.63 40.88 13.34
C LYS A 402 30.14 39.48 13.00
N ALA A 403 30.75 38.78 13.96
CA ALA A 403 31.19 37.40 13.77
C ALA A 403 30.01 36.46 13.49
N LYS A 404 28.92 36.60 14.25
CA LYS A 404 27.67 35.84 14.05
C LYS A 404 27.00 36.14 12.72
N GLN A 405 27.02 37.40 12.27
CA GLN A 405 26.51 37.77 10.96
C GLN A 405 27.31 37.14 9.82
N GLN A 406 28.64 37.04 9.95
CA GLN A 406 29.47 36.34 8.97
C GLN A 406 29.22 34.82 8.97
N GLU A 407 29.07 34.21 10.14
CA GLU A 407 28.74 32.79 10.27
C GLU A 407 27.39 32.46 9.62
N LEU A 408 26.36 33.28 9.90
CA LEU A 408 25.04 33.13 9.28
C LEU A 408 25.10 33.24 7.74
N SER A 409 25.89 34.18 7.21
CA SER A 409 26.07 34.29 5.76
C SER A 409 26.69 33.04 5.13
N ARG A 410 27.71 32.44 5.78
CA ARG A 410 28.30 31.18 5.31
C ARG A 410 27.29 30.02 5.32
N GLU A 411 26.50 29.92 6.39
CA GLU A 411 25.46 28.90 6.50
C GLU A 411 24.37 29.07 5.42
N LEU A 412 23.98 30.31 5.10
CA LEU A 412 23.02 30.58 4.03
C LEU A 412 23.57 30.19 2.65
N GLU A 413 24.85 30.48 2.37
CA GLU A 413 25.53 30.06 1.14
C GLU A 413 25.62 28.52 1.04
N GLN A 414 25.95 27.85 2.15
CA GLN A 414 25.99 26.39 2.20
C GLN A 414 24.60 25.77 2.01
N ASN A 415 23.56 26.35 2.61
CA ASN A 415 22.18 25.89 2.43
C ASN A 415 21.72 26.07 0.98
N ALA A 416 22.08 27.19 0.35
CA ALA A 416 21.81 27.44 -1.06
C ALA A 416 22.52 26.42 -1.98
N ALA A 417 23.77 26.06 -1.66
CA ALA A 417 24.52 25.03 -2.40
C ALA A 417 23.88 23.63 -2.24
N LEU A 418 23.47 23.27 -1.02
CA LEU A 418 22.76 22.00 -0.78
C LEU A 418 21.41 21.94 -1.50
N ARG A 419 20.65 23.04 -1.54
CA ARG A 419 19.40 23.11 -2.31
C ARG A 419 19.61 22.90 -3.80
N ARG A 420 20.67 23.49 -4.39
CA ARG A 420 21.03 23.24 -5.80
C ARG A 420 21.38 21.77 -6.04
N ARG A 421 22.13 21.15 -5.13
CA ARG A 421 22.49 19.73 -5.23
C ARG A 421 21.28 18.81 -5.13
N ASN A 422 20.33 19.11 -4.24
CA ASN A 422 19.08 18.36 -4.15
C ASN A 422 18.26 18.48 -5.44
N ALA A 423 18.13 19.68 -6.01
CA ALA A 423 17.43 19.86 -7.28
C ALA A 423 18.11 19.08 -8.42
N GLU A 424 19.44 19.02 -8.46
CA GLU A 424 20.18 18.21 -9.44
C GLU A 424 19.95 16.70 -9.25
N LEU A 425 19.94 16.22 -7.99
CA LEU A 425 19.65 14.82 -7.69
C LEU A 425 18.20 14.46 -8.03
N GLU A 426 17.23 15.31 -7.74
CA GLU A 426 15.83 15.14 -8.12
C GLU A 426 15.69 15.02 -9.66
N ALA A 427 16.35 15.90 -10.42
CA ALA A 427 16.37 15.81 -11.88
C ALA A 427 17.00 14.51 -12.40
N ARG A 428 18.07 14.02 -11.75
CA ARG A 428 18.70 12.74 -12.10
C ARG A 428 17.79 11.54 -11.81
N VAL A 429 17.06 11.57 -10.69
CA VAL A 429 16.08 10.52 -10.37
C VAL A 429 14.96 10.50 -11.41
N GLU A 430 14.46 11.67 -11.82
CA GLU A 430 13.43 11.74 -12.85
C GLU A 430 13.94 11.23 -14.21
N ALA A 431 15.19 11.54 -14.57
CA ALA A 431 15.82 11.02 -15.78
C ALA A 431 15.98 9.50 -15.75
N LEU A 432 16.42 8.93 -14.61
CA LEU A 432 16.53 7.48 -14.44
C LEU A 432 15.17 6.78 -14.58
N ALA A 433 14.11 7.34 -14.00
CA ALA A 433 12.76 6.81 -14.13
C ALA A 433 12.26 6.80 -15.58
N LYS A 434 12.68 7.77 -16.41
CA LYS A 434 12.37 7.77 -17.86
C LYS A 434 13.12 6.65 -18.58
N THR A 435 14.42 6.49 -18.31
CA THR A 435 15.22 5.41 -18.91
C THR A 435 14.74 4.02 -18.50
N GLU A 436 14.25 3.84 -17.28
CA GLU A 436 13.70 2.57 -16.81
C GLU A 436 12.44 2.19 -17.59
N LYS A 437 11.56 3.15 -17.89
CA LYS A 437 10.38 2.93 -18.74
C LYS A 437 10.77 2.60 -20.18
N GLU A 438 11.78 3.27 -20.73
CA GLU A 438 12.29 2.98 -22.07
C GLU A 438 12.86 1.56 -22.14
N LEU A 439 13.64 1.13 -21.14
CA LEU A 439 14.15 -0.24 -21.04
C LEU A 439 13.02 -1.27 -20.90
N PHE A 440 11.99 -0.97 -20.12
CA PHE A 440 10.82 -1.84 -19.99
C PHE A 440 10.13 -2.05 -21.34
N ASN A 441 9.85 -0.96 -22.06
CA ASN A 441 9.22 -1.01 -23.38
C ASN A 441 10.07 -1.79 -24.39
N LEU A 442 11.39 -1.52 -24.42
CA LEU A 442 12.31 -2.23 -25.31
C LEU A 442 12.39 -3.72 -25.00
N ASN A 443 12.32 -4.10 -23.72
CA ASN A 443 12.29 -5.49 -23.30
C ASN A 443 10.97 -6.19 -23.72
N GLU A 444 9.84 -5.47 -23.69
CA GLU A 444 8.59 -5.99 -24.24
C GLU A 444 8.66 -6.20 -25.75
N GLU A 445 9.19 -5.24 -26.49
CA GLU A 445 9.37 -5.34 -27.94
C GLU A 445 10.30 -6.50 -28.30
N TYR A 446 11.41 -6.65 -27.57
CA TYR A 446 12.32 -7.78 -27.73
C TYR A 446 11.61 -9.12 -27.48
N ARG A 447 10.81 -9.21 -26.41
CA ARG A 447 10.04 -10.42 -26.10
C ARG A 447 9.04 -10.77 -27.20
N ARG A 448 8.32 -9.77 -27.73
CA ARG A 448 7.36 -9.96 -28.83
C ARG A 448 8.06 -10.42 -30.10
N SER A 449 9.16 -9.77 -30.47
CA SER A 449 9.96 -10.15 -31.64
C SER A 449 10.54 -11.57 -31.49
N LYS A 450 11.02 -11.93 -30.30
CA LYS A 450 11.48 -13.28 -30.00
C LYS A 450 10.37 -14.31 -30.15
N GLN A 451 9.16 -14.03 -29.66
CA GLN A 451 8.02 -14.92 -29.83
C GLN A 451 7.68 -15.11 -31.31
N GLN A 452 7.64 -14.03 -32.09
CA GLN A 452 7.41 -14.10 -33.54
C GLN A 452 8.46 -14.96 -34.25
N LEU A 453 9.74 -14.89 -33.83
CA LEU A 453 10.78 -15.74 -34.38
C LEU A 453 10.55 -17.22 -34.07
N ILE A 454 10.11 -17.54 -32.85
CA ILE A 454 9.77 -18.92 -32.44
C ILE A 454 8.59 -19.42 -33.28
N ASP A 455 7.53 -18.62 -33.41
CA ASP A 455 6.33 -19.00 -34.17
C ASP A 455 6.68 -19.23 -35.66
N CYS A 456 7.50 -18.35 -36.25
CA CYS A 456 8.02 -18.53 -37.62
C CYS A 456 8.88 -19.80 -37.75
N GLN A 457 9.71 -20.12 -36.76
CA GLN A 457 10.53 -21.33 -36.75
C GLN A 457 9.67 -22.59 -36.67
N MET A 458 8.63 -22.59 -35.83
CA MET A 458 7.67 -23.69 -35.72
C MET A 458 6.92 -23.89 -37.05
N ALA A 459 6.43 -22.81 -37.66
CA ALA A 459 5.77 -22.87 -38.96
C ALA A 459 6.69 -23.46 -40.04
N LEU A 460 7.96 -23.04 -40.09
CA LEU A 460 8.94 -23.61 -41.02
C LEU A 460 9.21 -25.10 -40.79
N GLN A 461 9.21 -25.54 -39.53
CA GLN A 461 9.35 -26.95 -39.18
C GLN A 461 8.13 -27.75 -39.67
N GLU A 462 6.92 -27.27 -39.42
CA GLU A 462 5.68 -27.90 -39.90
C GLU A 462 5.64 -27.98 -41.43
N PHE A 463 6.05 -26.92 -42.14
CA PHE A 463 6.16 -26.96 -43.60
C PHE A 463 7.22 -27.97 -44.08
N SER A 464 8.34 -28.08 -43.36
CA SER A 464 9.39 -29.05 -43.68
C SER A 464 8.92 -30.49 -43.47
N GLU A 465 8.18 -30.75 -42.39
CA GLU A 465 7.59 -32.05 -42.09
C GLU A 465 6.56 -32.43 -43.14
N ALA A 466 5.60 -31.55 -43.43
CA ALA A 466 4.59 -31.75 -44.48
C ALA A 466 5.21 -31.97 -45.87
N LEU A 467 6.28 -31.25 -46.20
CA LEU A 467 7.00 -31.45 -47.47
C LEU A 467 7.72 -32.81 -47.49
N SER A 468 8.30 -33.24 -46.38
CA SER A 468 8.97 -34.53 -46.28
C SER A 468 7.98 -35.69 -46.39
N GLU A 469 6.81 -35.57 -45.75
CA GLU A 469 5.70 -36.53 -45.87
C GLU A 469 5.17 -36.57 -47.31
N SER A 470 4.92 -35.40 -47.92
CA SER A 470 4.48 -35.34 -49.33
C SER A 470 5.52 -35.94 -50.28
N LYS A 471 6.81 -35.75 -50.03
CA LYS A 471 7.89 -36.33 -50.84
C LYS A 471 7.94 -37.85 -50.67
N LEU A 472 7.84 -38.34 -49.43
CA LEU A 472 7.81 -39.78 -49.15
C LEU A 472 6.62 -40.43 -49.85
N ARG A 473 5.43 -39.83 -49.75
CA ARG A 473 4.22 -40.31 -50.42
C ARG A 473 4.35 -40.32 -51.94
N MET A 474 5.04 -39.34 -52.54
CA MET A 474 5.35 -39.37 -53.97
C MET A 474 6.34 -40.48 -54.35
N VAL A 475 7.32 -40.78 -53.50
CA VAL A 475 8.26 -41.89 -53.72
C VAL A 475 7.53 -43.23 -53.60
N GLU A 476 6.71 -43.43 -52.57
CA GLU A 476 5.84 -44.61 -52.42
C GLU A 476 4.96 -44.80 -53.66
N LEU A 477 4.28 -43.74 -54.11
CA LEU A 477 3.49 -43.78 -55.34
C LEU A 477 4.34 -44.11 -56.57
N LYS A 478 5.56 -43.57 -56.67
CA LYS A 478 6.48 -43.88 -57.77
C LYS A 478 6.90 -45.34 -57.73
N GLU A 479 7.23 -45.89 -56.56
CA GLU A 479 7.57 -47.30 -56.38
C GLU A 479 6.38 -48.23 -56.68
N GLU A 480 5.16 -47.85 -56.29
CA GLU A 480 3.94 -48.57 -56.68
C GLU A 480 3.70 -48.55 -58.20
N ILE A 481 4.09 -47.48 -58.89
CA ILE A 481 3.88 -47.30 -60.34
C ILE A 481 5.04 -47.88 -61.18
N MET A 482 6.27 -47.92 -60.64
CA MET A 482 7.51 -48.28 -61.36
C MET A 482 7.49 -49.68 -62.00
N PRO A 483 6.95 -50.75 -61.38
CA PRO A 483 6.90 -52.08 -61.99
C PRO A 483 6.15 -52.15 -63.33
N LEU A 484 5.39 -51.10 -63.68
CA LEU A 484 4.52 -51.08 -64.87
C LEU A 484 4.75 -49.85 -65.76
N SER A 485 5.63 -48.91 -65.40
CA SER A 485 5.91 -47.73 -66.24
C SER A 485 6.67 -48.07 -67.53
N GLU A 486 7.41 -49.17 -67.54
CA GLU A 486 8.16 -49.69 -68.70
C GLU A 486 7.43 -50.85 -69.42
N ALA A 487 6.22 -51.19 -68.97
CA ALA A 487 5.45 -52.31 -69.49
C ALA A 487 4.66 -51.91 -70.74
N GLU A 488 5.25 -52.14 -71.92
CA GLU A 488 4.53 -52.06 -73.20
C GLU A 488 3.64 -53.28 -73.41
N TRP A 489 2.44 -53.05 -73.94
CA TRP A 489 1.52 -54.12 -74.31
C TRP A 489 2.07 -54.87 -75.53
N MET A 490 2.09 -56.20 -75.45
CA MET A 490 2.53 -57.07 -76.53
C MET A 490 1.39 -58.00 -76.94
N GLU A 491 1.21 -58.18 -78.25
CA GLU A 491 0.24 -59.13 -78.77
C GLU A 491 0.51 -60.56 -78.28
N ASP A 492 -0.56 -61.29 -78.00
CA ASP A 492 -0.50 -62.66 -77.51
C ASP A 492 0.37 -63.55 -78.39
N SER A 493 0.39 -63.34 -79.71
CA SER A 493 1.19 -64.10 -80.68
C SER A 493 2.70 -64.02 -80.42
N ARG A 494 3.20 -62.89 -79.89
CA ARG A 494 4.62 -62.59 -79.71
C ARG A 494 5.11 -62.78 -78.25
N ALA A 495 4.18 -62.92 -77.31
CA ALA A 495 4.49 -63.14 -75.90
C ALA A 495 4.93 -64.60 -75.63
N VAL A 496 6.17 -64.77 -75.17
CA VAL A 496 6.78 -66.07 -74.84
C VAL A 496 6.82 -66.33 -73.32
N GLN A 497 6.77 -65.29 -72.49
CA GLN A 497 6.67 -65.39 -71.02
C GLN A 497 5.95 -64.18 -70.42
N CYS A 498 5.44 -64.31 -69.19
CA CYS A 498 4.87 -63.17 -68.46
C CYS A 498 5.99 -62.34 -67.82
N ARG A 499 6.09 -61.04 -68.17
CA ARG A 499 7.13 -60.15 -67.64
C ARG A 499 7.07 -59.86 -66.13
N MET A 500 5.96 -60.20 -65.46
CA MET A 500 5.75 -59.88 -64.04
C MET A 500 5.91 -61.08 -63.10
N CYS A 501 5.75 -62.30 -63.61
CA CYS A 501 5.93 -63.53 -62.82
C CYS A 501 6.96 -64.48 -63.43
N ASP A 502 7.61 -64.07 -64.54
CA ASP A 502 8.60 -64.83 -65.32
C ASP A 502 8.18 -66.25 -65.73
N ILE A 503 6.88 -66.53 -65.74
CA ILE A 503 6.34 -67.82 -66.17
C ILE A 503 6.41 -67.90 -67.70
N GLN A 504 7.11 -68.91 -68.22
CA GLN A 504 7.20 -69.19 -69.65
C GLN A 504 5.92 -69.83 -70.19
N PHE A 505 5.44 -69.34 -71.34
CA PHE A 505 4.27 -69.92 -72.00
C PHE A 505 4.69 -71.13 -72.83
N GLY A 506 4.01 -72.26 -72.64
CA GLY A 506 4.31 -73.52 -73.30
C GLY A 506 3.06 -74.36 -73.59
N VAL A 507 3.24 -75.58 -74.10
CA VAL A 507 2.12 -76.46 -74.49
C VAL A 507 1.26 -76.87 -73.28
N LEU A 508 1.88 -77.07 -72.11
CA LEU A 508 1.21 -77.41 -70.85
C LEU A 508 0.78 -76.18 -70.04
N GLN A 509 1.46 -75.04 -70.24
CA GLN A 509 1.11 -73.75 -69.64
C GLN A 509 0.52 -72.84 -70.71
N ARG A 510 -0.78 -73.03 -70.99
CA ARG A 510 -1.52 -72.17 -71.92
C ARG A 510 -1.45 -70.72 -71.43
N LYS A 511 -1.37 -69.76 -72.37
CA LYS A 511 -1.50 -68.30 -72.11
C LYS A 511 -2.72 -67.93 -71.25
N HIS A 512 -3.66 -68.87 -71.12
CA HIS A 512 -4.81 -68.89 -70.22
C HIS A 512 -4.54 -69.02 -68.72
N HIS A 513 -3.29 -69.09 -68.25
CA HIS A 513 -2.97 -68.86 -66.82
C HIS A 513 -3.56 -67.52 -66.30
N CYS A 514 -3.84 -66.58 -67.23
CA CYS A 514 -4.49 -65.29 -67.01
C CYS A 514 -5.99 -65.27 -67.34
N SER A 515 -6.78 -66.16 -66.75
CA SER A 515 -8.24 -66.14 -66.91
C SER A 515 -8.90 -65.47 -65.70
N SER A 516 -9.02 -64.14 -65.72
CA SER A 516 -10.16 -63.35 -65.22
C SER A 516 -9.75 -61.91 -64.87
N GLY A 517 -9.76 -61.04 -65.88
CA GLY A 517 -9.56 -59.60 -65.68
C GLY A 517 -9.26 -58.85 -66.98
N ARG A 518 -10.14 -57.92 -67.37
CA ARG A 518 -9.84 -56.92 -68.41
C ARG A 518 -9.59 -55.59 -67.75
N VAL A 519 -8.48 -54.93 -68.06
CA VAL A 519 -8.13 -53.60 -67.53
C VAL A 519 -7.75 -52.68 -68.68
N LYS A 520 -8.16 -51.41 -68.57
CA LYS A 520 -7.75 -50.36 -69.51
C LYS A 520 -6.31 -49.95 -69.20
N MET A 521 -5.43 -50.10 -70.19
CA MET A 521 -4.01 -49.75 -70.09
C MET A 521 -3.75 -48.39 -70.74
N PRO A 522 -2.74 -47.61 -70.29
CA PRO A 522 -2.37 -46.35 -70.95
C PRO A 522 -1.96 -46.53 -72.43
N SER A 523 -1.42 -47.69 -72.78
CA SER A 523 -0.93 -48.05 -74.11
C SER A 523 -2.00 -48.61 -75.05
N SER A 524 -3.24 -48.81 -74.60
CA SER A 524 -4.34 -49.32 -75.43
C SER A 524 -5.66 -48.66 -75.08
N ALA A 525 -6.36 -48.16 -76.10
CA ALA A 525 -7.67 -47.53 -75.93
C ALA A 525 -8.75 -48.52 -75.43
N GLN A 526 -8.53 -49.83 -75.62
CA GLN A 526 -9.49 -50.90 -75.31
C GLN A 526 -9.05 -51.72 -74.09
N PRO A 527 -9.99 -52.28 -73.29
CA PRO A 527 -9.67 -53.13 -72.15
C PRO A 527 -8.97 -54.43 -72.58
N VAL A 528 -7.72 -54.58 -72.15
CA VAL A 528 -6.86 -55.71 -72.50
C VAL A 528 -6.93 -56.78 -71.41
N ARG A 529 -6.85 -58.05 -71.81
CA ARG A 529 -6.71 -59.18 -70.88
C ARG A 529 -5.32 -59.17 -70.24
N VAL A 530 -5.28 -59.36 -68.92
CA VAL A 530 -4.02 -59.45 -68.15
C VAL A 530 -4.07 -60.63 -67.18
N CYS A 531 -2.88 -61.14 -66.83
CA CYS A 531 -2.51 -61.45 -65.44
C CYS A 531 -3.55 -61.47 -64.32
N LEU A 532 -3.83 -62.51 -63.53
CA LEU A 532 -4.60 -62.28 -62.27
C LEU A 532 -3.78 -61.42 -61.29
N ASN A 533 -2.49 -61.73 -61.13
CA ASN A 533 -1.56 -60.92 -60.34
C ASN A 533 -1.45 -59.48 -60.90
N CYS A 534 -1.34 -59.36 -62.22
CA CYS A 534 -1.27 -58.08 -62.92
C CYS A 534 -2.60 -57.31 -62.85
N PHE A 535 -3.75 -57.99 -62.82
CA PHE A 535 -5.09 -57.43 -62.68
C PHE A 535 -5.27 -56.78 -61.31
N HIS A 536 -4.86 -57.46 -60.23
CA HIS A 536 -4.91 -56.90 -58.89
C HIS A 536 -3.99 -55.68 -58.74
N LEU A 537 -2.77 -55.74 -59.27
CA LEU A 537 -1.83 -54.61 -59.27
C LEU A 537 -2.37 -53.40 -60.06
N LEU A 538 -2.88 -53.60 -61.27
CA LEU A 538 -3.42 -52.53 -62.11
C LEU A 538 -4.73 -51.94 -61.56
N ARG A 539 -5.58 -52.75 -60.93
CA ARG A 539 -6.82 -52.30 -60.29
C ARG A 539 -6.53 -51.48 -59.03
N ASN A 540 -5.58 -51.91 -58.20
CA ASN A 540 -5.13 -51.15 -57.04
C ASN A 540 -4.56 -49.80 -57.48
N ARG A 541 -3.77 -49.74 -58.57
CA ARG A 541 -3.30 -48.49 -59.16
C ARG A 541 -4.44 -47.54 -59.57
N GLN A 542 -5.50 -48.03 -60.22
CA GLN A 542 -6.64 -47.19 -60.60
C GLN A 542 -7.33 -46.60 -59.36
N LEU A 543 -7.43 -47.37 -58.28
CA LEU A 543 -7.97 -46.89 -57.00
C LEU A 543 -7.05 -45.87 -56.33
N SER A 544 -5.73 -46.11 -56.30
CA SER A 544 -4.73 -45.17 -55.77
C SER A 544 -4.71 -43.83 -56.53
N ILE A 545 -4.77 -43.86 -57.87
CA ILE A 545 -4.83 -42.62 -58.70
C ILE A 545 -6.13 -41.85 -58.46
N THR A 546 -7.26 -42.54 -58.31
CA THR A 546 -8.56 -41.89 -58.07
C THR A 546 -8.64 -41.26 -56.67
N ALA A 547 -7.92 -41.82 -55.69
CA ALA A 547 -7.78 -41.25 -54.36
C ALA A 547 -6.97 -39.94 -54.34
N ILE A 548 -6.03 -39.74 -55.26
CA ILE A 548 -5.21 -38.51 -55.38
C ILE A 548 -6.03 -37.32 -55.91
N VAL A 549 -7.06 -37.55 -56.74
CA VAL A 549 -7.86 -36.50 -57.39
C VAL A 549 -8.99 -35.96 -56.49
N ARG A 550 -9.27 -36.60 -55.35
CA ARG A 550 -10.15 -36.05 -54.31
C ARG A 550 -9.29 -35.30 -53.29
N PRO A 551 -9.13 -33.96 -53.37
CA PRO A 551 -8.56 -33.24 -52.26
C PRO A 551 -9.45 -33.46 -51.04
N ALA A 552 -8.81 -33.71 -49.89
CA ALA A 552 -9.45 -33.76 -48.58
C ALA A 552 -10.33 -32.52 -48.41
N ARG A 553 -11.66 -32.71 -48.49
CA ARG A 553 -12.66 -31.66 -48.30
C ARG A 553 -13.11 -31.53 -46.84
N ASP A 554 -12.44 -32.24 -45.92
CA ASP A 554 -12.73 -32.23 -44.49
C ASP A 554 -11.53 -31.66 -43.70
N GLY A 555 -11.16 -30.43 -44.02
CA GLY A 555 -10.45 -29.53 -43.11
C GLY A 555 -11.42 -28.46 -42.65
N ARG A 556 -12.28 -28.77 -41.67
CA ARG A 556 -13.00 -27.72 -40.92
C ARG A 556 -11.96 -26.95 -40.11
N LEU A 557 -11.44 -25.88 -40.70
CA LEU A 557 -10.94 -24.75 -39.93
C LEU A 557 -12.15 -24.16 -39.18
N SER A 558 -12.23 -24.44 -37.89
CA SER A 558 -13.03 -23.66 -36.96
C SER A 558 -12.62 -22.18 -37.05
N PRO A 559 -13.56 -21.23 -37.15
CA PRO A 559 -13.21 -19.82 -37.17
C PRO A 559 -12.82 -19.38 -35.75
N SER A 560 -11.56 -18.98 -35.56
CA SER A 560 -11.19 -18.17 -34.40
C SER A 560 -11.60 -16.70 -34.64
N PRO A 561 -12.01 -15.96 -33.59
CA PRO A 561 -12.74 -14.72 -33.75
C PRO A 561 -11.81 -13.51 -33.96
N SER A 562 -12.28 -12.60 -34.84
CA SER A 562 -12.06 -11.15 -34.80
C SER A 562 -10.62 -10.62 -34.72
N ALA A 563 -10.04 -10.36 -35.88
CA ALA A 563 -9.14 -9.22 -36.09
C ALA A 563 -9.88 -8.18 -36.93
N SER A 564 -10.73 -7.37 -36.28
CA SER A 564 -11.32 -6.17 -36.83
C SER A 564 -10.78 -4.97 -36.07
N SER A 565 -9.76 -4.31 -36.63
CA SER A 565 -9.64 -2.84 -36.68
C SER A 565 -8.22 -2.48 -37.06
N LEU A 566 -8.00 -2.05 -38.30
CA LEU A 566 -6.96 -1.07 -38.66
C LEU A 566 -7.13 -0.70 -40.14
N VAL A 567 -8.18 0.07 -40.42
CA VAL A 567 -8.19 1.00 -41.55
C VAL A 567 -8.93 2.26 -41.11
N GLY A 568 -8.22 3.38 -41.10
CA GLY A 568 -8.82 4.72 -41.09
C GLY A 568 -8.32 5.60 -39.95
N LEU A 569 -7.28 6.39 -40.23
CA LEU A 569 -7.39 7.85 -40.17
C LEU A 569 -6.16 8.49 -40.83
N ARG A 570 -6.47 9.42 -41.74
CA ARG A 570 -5.61 10.52 -42.17
C ARG A 570 -5.41 11.50 -41.01
#